data_AF-A0A3D3LMS9-F1
#
_entry.id   AF-A0A3D3LMS9-F1
#
_cell.length_a   1.000
_cell.length_b   1.000
_cell.length_c   1.000
_cell.angle_alpha   90.00
_cell.angle_beta   90.00
_cell.angle_gamma   90.00
#
_symmetry.space_group_name_H-M   'P 1'
#
loop_
_entity.id
_entity.type
_entity.pdbx_description
1 polymer ?
#
loop_
_entity_poly.entity_id
_entity_poly.type
_entity_poly.pdbx_seq_one_letter_code
_entity_poly.pdbx_strand_id
1 'polypeptide(L)'
;MFKKIETWILYLTILLSLIFSIGFGVLVRQELVGSVKAGWISKTALILSEIPVNLKSALASNLKIEDRFPTLDGFNGTFNSEESYLLLSRYDGDLKEGFVELIDLRNFEILHTWNPDIDKFNKMIKQVDEFKYLERDLNNRRHMLYHPIVNNKGDLIFNADKAPLRMINRCSNLVSQNNHDNFHHSVETDNSGNIWTSTHMYPQSLSKKRVGRNIVQEGGYFDDAIVKLSPDGEILYEKSISQLLIENGMEIRLSMVGTNHEFQLDPIHINDVQPVDADGLYWQKGDVFISLGHQSMIILFRPSTEEIIWKFDTHIFHQHDVDIINDHQ
;
A
#
# COMPACT_ATOMS: atom_id res chain seq x y z
N MET A 1 43.72 -42.86 -4.90
CA MET A 1 44.68 -43.18 -3.81
C MET A 1 44.25 -42.40 -2.57
N PHE A 2 43.51 -43.02 -1.66
CA PHE A 2 43.07 -42.34 -0.43
C PHE A 2 44.26 -42.28 0.54
N LYS A 3 44.73 -41.06 0.87
CA LYS A 3 45.72 -40.88 1.94
C LYS A 3 45.08 -41.34 3.25
N LYS A 4 45.81 -42.15 4.04
CA LYS A 4 45.39 -42.48 5.40
C LYS A 4 45.38 -41.19 6.23
N ILE A 5 44.23 -40.86 6.82
CA ILE A 5 44.11 -39.79 7.79
C ILE A 5 44.28 -40.42 9.16
N GLU A 6 45.19 -39.87 9.96
CA GLU A 6 45.41 -40.34 11.34
C GLU A 6 44.17 -40.06 12.20
N THR A 7 43.76 -41.04 13.04
CA THR A 7 42.54 -40.96 13.85
C THR A 7 42.53 -39.74 14.78
N TRP A 8 43.68 -39.28 15.26
CA TRP A 8 43.76 -38.08 16.11
C TRP A 8 43.37 -36.80 15.36
N ILE A 9 43.63 -36.73 14.04
CA ILE A 9 43.23 -35.58 13.21
C ILE A 9 41.70 -35.51 13.13
N LEU A 10 41.04 -36.68 13.04
CA LEU A 10 39.58 -36.74 13.07
C LEU A 10 39.04 -36.24 14.41
N TYR A 11 39.56 -36.71 15.55
CA TYR A 11 39.10 -36.26 16.86
C TYR A 11 39.35 -34.77 17.10
N LEU A 12 40.50 -34.25 16.66
CA LEU A 12 40.81 -32.83 16.75
C LEU A 12 39.85 -32.00 15.88
N THR A 13 39.54 -32.47 14.68
CA THR A 13 38.60 -31.79 13.77
C THR A 13 37.20 -31.73 14.37
N ILE A 14 36.72 -32.83 14.97
CA ILE A 14 35.41 -32.88 15.65
C ILE A 14 35.39 -31.88 16.82
N LEU A 15 36.44 -31.87 17.65
CA LEU A 15 36.54 -30.95 18.78
C LEU A 15 36.54 -29.48 18.33
N LEU A 16 37.35 -29.14 17.32
CA LEU A 16 37.39 -27.78 16.77
C LEU A 16 36.06 -27.37 16.14
N SER A 17 35.37 -28.29 15.48
CA SER A 17 34.05 -28.05 14.88
C SER A 17 32.99 -27.76 15.94
N LEU A 18 33.04 -28.46 17.08
CA LEU A 18 32.14 -28.20 18.21
C LEU A 18 32.37 -26.81 18.80
N ILE A 19 33.64 -26.46 19.07
CA ILE A 19 34.00 -25.14 19.60
C ILE A 19 33.58 -24.03 18.63
N PHE A 20 33.85 -24.22 17.34
CA PHE A 20 33.42 -23.28 16.30
C PHE A 20 31.90 -23.12 16.27
N SER A 21 31.15 -24.21 16.34
CA SER A 21 29.68 -24.18 16.32
C SER A 21 29.11 -23.41 17.52
N ILE A 22 29.71 -23.59 18.71
CA ILE A 22 29.33 -22.82 19.90
C ILE A 22 29.61 -21.33 19.69
N GLY A 23 30.81 -20.97 19.22
CA GLY A 23 31.18 -19.58 18.95
C GLY A 23 30.28 -18.92 17.91
N PHE A 24 29.99 -19.62 16.82
CA PHE A 24 29.05 -19.19 15.78
C PHE A 24 27.64 -18.97 16.35
N GLY A 25 27.13 -19.92 17.13
CA GLY A 25 25.82 -19.81 17.79
C GLY A 25 25.73 -18.62 18.75
N VAL A 26 26.82 -18.31 19.49
CA VAL A 26 26.90 -17.11 20.32
C VAL A 26 26.80 -15.84 19.49
N LEU A 27 27.53 -15.75 18.37
CA LEU A 27 27.47 -14.58 17.48
C LEU A 27 26.06 -14.36 16.92
N VAL A 28 25.40 -15.42 16.44
CA VAL A 28 24.02 -15.36 15.94
C VAL A 28 23.06 -14.90 17.04
N ARG A 29 23.12 -15.52 18.22
CA ARG A 29 22.25 -15.16 19.35
C ARG A 29 22.47 -13.72 19.80
N GLN A 30 23.72 -13.26 19.82
CA GLN A 30 24.03 -11.89 20.19
C GLN A 30 23.49 -10.90 19.17
N GLU A 31 23.58 -11.20 17.86
CA GLU A 31 22.99 -10.35 16.81
C GLU A 31 21.46 -10.30 16.89
N LEU A 32 20.79 -11.40 17.23
CA LEU A 32 19.33 -11.45 17.35
C LEU A 32 18.81 -10.77 18.61
N VAL A 33 19.27 -11.18 19.79
CA VAL A 33 18.66 -10.82 21.08
C VAL A 33 19.66 -10.29 22.11
N GLY A 34 20.95 -10.28 21.77
CA GLY A 34 22.01 -9.85 22.67
C GLY A 34 22.14 -8.34 22.84
N SER A 35 22.69 -7.94 23.97
CA SER A 35 23.06 -6.55 24.26
C SER A 35 24.37 -6.11 23.60
N VAL A 36 25.23 -7.06 23.18
CA VAL A 36 26.53 -6.78 22.55
C VAL A 36 26.53 -7.26 21.11
N LYS A 37 26.54 -6.34 20.14
CA LYS A 37 26.65 -6.67 18.71
C LYS A 37 28.12 -6.61 18.29
N ALA A 38 28.63 -7.65 17.64
CA ALA A 38 30.03 -7.72 17.17
C ALA A 38 30.20 -7.13 15.75
N GLY A 39 29.32 -6.18 15.37
CA GLY A 39 29.35 -5.51 14.09
C GLY A 39 29.21 -6.47 12.90
N TRP A 40 30.12 -6.36 11.93
CA TRP A 40 30.06 -7.14 10.70
C TRP A 40 30.20 -8.65 10.91
N ILE A 41 30.90 -9.09 11.97
CA ILE A 41 31.13 -10.51 12.24
C ILE A 41 29.83 -11.20 12.68
N SER A 42 29.10 -10.62 13.64
CA SER A 42 27.84 -11.17 14.12
C SER A 42 26.72 -11.04 13.07
N LYS A 43 26.71 -9.95 12.30
CA LYS A 43 25.82 -9.81 11.12
C LYS A 43 26.07 -10.88 10.06
N THR A 44 27.33 -11.12 9.72
CA THR A 44 27.68 -12.16 8.73
C THR A 44 27.30 -13.55 9.25
N ALA A 45 27.54 -13.84 10.53
CA ALA A 45 27.12 -15.09 11.14
C ALA A 45 25.59 -15.27 11.07
N LEU A 46 24.82 -14.22 11.38
CA LEU A 46 23.37 -14.24 11.26
C LEU A 46 22.93 -14.53 9.81
N ILE A 47 23.44 -13.78 8.83
CA ILE A 47 23.12 -13.97 7.40
C ILE A 47 23.39 -15.41 6.95
N LEU A 48 24.55 -15.98 7.33
CA LEU A 48 24.88 -17.37 7.00
C LEU A 48 23.92 -18.37 7.65
N SER A 49 23.51 -18.11 8.90
CA SER A 49 22.56 -18.96 9.61
C SER A 49 21.15 -18.92 9.04
N GLU A 50 20.79 -17.84 8.34
CA GLU A 50 19.48 -17.66 7.70
C GLU A 50 19.40 -18.31 6.31
N ILE A 51 20.53 -18.66 5.68
CA ILE A 51 20.56 -19.27 4.34
C ILE A 51 19.60 -20.48 4.23
N PRO A 52 19.60 -21.46 5.15
CA PRO A 52 18.70 -22.61 5.04
C PRO A 52 17.22 -22.22 5.13
N VAL A 53 16.88 -21.25 5.98
CA VAL A 53 15.50 -20.76 6.14
C VAL A 53 15.07 -19.99 4.90
N ASN A 54 15.93 -19.13 4.36
CA ASN A 54 15.68 -18.36 3.14
C ASN A 54 15.55 -19.29 1.92
N LEU A 55 16.40 -20.32 1.81
CA LEU A 55 16.31 -21.32 0.76
C LEU A 55 15.03 -22.15 0.89
N LYS A 56 14.69 -22.58 2.11
CA LYS A 56 13.42 -23.26 2.38
C LYS A 56 12.24 -22.37 2.00
N SER A 57 12.26 -21.09 2.36
CA SER A 57 11.23 -20.12 2.00
C SER A 57 11.10 -19.97 0.49
N ALA A 58 12.21 -19.79 -0.22
CA ALA A 58 12.23 -19.66 -1.68
C ALA A 58 11.77 -20.93 -2.42
N LEU A 59 12.02 -22.12 -1.85
CA LEU A 59 11.56 -23.40 -2.40
C LEU A 59 10.11 -23.72 -2.00
N ALA A 60 9.66 -23.27 -0.83
CA ALA A 60 8.31 -23.48 -0.32
C ALA A 60 7.31 -22.47 -0.90
N SER A 61 7.78 -21.27 -1.31
CA SER A 61 7.00 -20.38 -2.15
C SER A 61 6.88 -21.01 -3.53
N ASN A 62 5.92 -21.92 -3.68
CA ASN A 62 5.40 -22.28 -4.98
C ASN A 62 4.92 -20.97 -5.64
N LEU A 63 5.78 -20.36 -6.46
CA LEU A 63 5.45 -19.21 -7.30
C LEU A 63 4.46 -19.59 -8.43
N LYS A 64 3.89 -20.79 -8.36
CA LYS A 64 2.80 -21.24 -9.20
C LYS A 64 1.51 -21.02 -8.42
N ILE A 65 0.81 -19.96 -8.78
CA ILE A 65 -0.59 -19.77 -8.40
C ILE A 65 -1.38 -20.79 -9.24
N GLU A 66 -2.22 -21.57 -8.57
CA GLU A 66 -3.18 -22.42 -9.26
C GLU A 66 -4.15 -21.52 -10.03
N ASP A 67 -4.31 -21.78 -11.32
CA ASP A 67 -5.34 -21.12 -12.10
C ASP A 67 -6.70 -21.60 -11.58
N ARG A 68 -7.37 -20.72 -10.84
CA ARG A 68 -8.70 -20.99 -10.27
C ARG A 68 -9.79 -21.06 -11.34
N PHE A 69 -9.49 -20.57 -12.55
CA PHE A 69 -10.46 -20.43 -13.63
C PHE A 69 -9.89 -20.84 -15.00
N PRO A 70 -9.38 -22.07 -15.15
CA PRO A 70 -8.66 -22.49 -16.36
C PRO A 70 -9.54 -22.60 -17.62
N THR A 71 -10.85 -22.49 -17.45
CA THR A 71 -11.84 -22.48 -18.54
C THR A 71 -12.36 -21.09 -18.88
N LEU A 72 -11.99 -20.07 -18.10
CA LEU A 72 -12.35 -18.68 -18.36
C LEU A 72 -11.17 -17.99 -19.03
N ASP A 73 -11.44 -17.34 -20.15
CA ASP A 73 -10.47 -16.52 -20.85
C ASP A 73 -11.17 -15.26 -21.38
N GLY A 74 -10.43 -14.16 -21.42
CA GLY A 74 -10.91 -12.86 -21.85
C GLY A 74 -12.00 -12.23 -20.96
N PHE A 75 -12.55 -11.13 -21.46
CA PHE A 75 -13.69 -10.45 -20.85
C PHE A 75 -14.98 -10.93 -21.54
N ASN A 76 -15.84 -11.61 -20.78
CA ASN A 76 -17.09 -12.17 -21.30
C ASN A 76 -18.22 -11.98 -20.27
N GLY A 77 -19.45 -11.83 -20.73
CA GLY A 77 -20.59 -11.49 -19.90
C GLY A 77 -21.85 -11.20 -20.71
N THR A 78 -22.86 -10.65 -20.03
CA THR A 78 -24.08 -10.17 -20.69
C THR A 78 -23.91 -8.70 -21.02
N PHE A 79 -24.27 -8.31 -22.24
CA PHE A 79 -24.23 -6.90 -22.65
C PHE A 79 -25.28 -6.08 -21.92
N ASN A 80 -24.97 -4.81 -21.69
CA ASN A 80 -25.92 -3.83 -21.22
C ASN A 80 -26.75 -3.28 -22.38
N SER A 81 -28.04 -3.01 -22.12
CA SER A 81 -28.90 -2.31 -23.09
C SER A 81 -28.63 -0.80 -23.12
N GLU A 82 -28.24 -0.23 -21.97
CA GLU A 82 -27.95 1.19 -21.81
C GLU A 82 -26.47 1.47 -22.02
N GLU A 83 -26.18 2.67 -22.54
CA GLU A 83 -24.81 3.16 -22.69
C GLU A 83 -24.13 3.23 -21.33
N SER A 84 -23.11 2.41 -21.15
CA SER A 84 -22.37 2.28 -19.91
C SER A 84 -20.96 1.80 -20.22
N TYR A 85 -20.01 2.20 -19.38
CA TYR A 85 -18.60 1.98 -19.61
C TYR A 85 -17.96 1.37 -18.37
N LEU A 86 -16.95 0.53 -18.61
CA LEU A 86 -16.07 0.01 -17.57
C LEU A 86 -14.67 0.56 -17.80
N LEU A 87 -14.07 1.08 -16.73
CA LEU A 87 -12.67 1.43 -16.68
C LEU A 87 -11.92 0.29 -15.98
N LEU A 88 -11.37 -0.63 -16.76
CA LEU A 88 -10.78 -1.86 -16.25
C LEU A 88 -9.27 -1.70 -16.08
N SER A 89 -8.81 -1.64 -14.82
CA SER A 89 -7.40 -1.82 -14.49
C SER A 89 -7.05 -3.29 -14.45
N ARG A 90 -6.04 -3.70 -15.22
CA ARG A 90 -5.55 -5.09 -15.23
C ARG A 90 -4.06 -5.19 -15.49
N TYR A 91 -3.51 -6.36 -15.16
CA TYR A 91 -2.13 -6.72 -15.47
C TYR A 91 -2.08 -7.61 -16.70
N ASP A 92 -1.21 -7.30 -17.66
CA ASP A 92 -0.93 -8.18 -18.79
C ASP A 92 0.22 -9.13 -18.43
N GLY A 93 -0.01 -10.45 -18.45
CA GLY A 93 1.05 -11.43 -18.17
C GLY A 93 2.11 -11.53 -19.26
N ASP A 94 1.76 -11.24 -20.51
CA ASP A 94 2.65 -11.34 -21.66
C ASP A 94 3.51 -10.08 -21.79
N LEU A 95 2.90 -8.90 -21.68
CA LEU A 95 3.63 -7.62 -21.63
C LEU A 95 4.37 -7.44 -20.31
N LYS A 96 3.85 -8.05 -19.23
CA LYS A 96 4.29 -7.84 -17.84
C LYS A 96 4.16 -6.38 -17.43
N GLU A 97 3.00 -5.79 -17.69
CA GLU A 97 2.73 -4.38 -17.42
C GLU A 97 1.29 -4.22 -16.90
N GLY A 98 1.08 -3.26 -16.01
CA GLY A 98 -0.25 -2.80 -15.63
C GLY A 98 -0.76 -1.74 -16.61
N PHE A 99 -2.04 -1.78 -16.92
CA PHE A 99 -2.68 -0.85 -17.83
C PHE A 99 -4.18 -0.73 -17.55
N VAL A 100 -4.82 0.25 -18.18
CA VAL A 100 -6.25 0.51 -18.03
C VAL A 100 -6.93 0.51 -19.39
N GLU A 101 -8.07 -0.17 -19.50
CA GLU A 101 -8.91 -0.18 -20.70
C GLU A 101 -10.25 0.50 -20.43
N LEU A 102 -10.71 1.32 -21.37
CA LEU A 102 -12.09 1.79 -21.42
C LEU A 102 -12.90 0.85 -22.31
N ILE A 103 -13.88 0.17 -21.74
CA ILE A 103 -14.69 -0.86 -22.40
C ILE A 103 -16.14 -0.39 -22.47
N ASP A 104 -16.75 -0.45 -23.66
CA ASP A 104 -18.19 -0.25 -23.84
C ASP A 104 -18.94 -1.52 -23.42
N LEU A 105 -19.83 -1.43 -22.43
CA LEU A 105 -20.53 -2.59 -21.88
C LEU A 105 -21.68 -3.09 -22.77
N ARG A 106 -22.02 -2.39 -23.86
CA ARG A 106 -23.04 -2.83 -24.82
C ARG A 106 -22.52 -3.86 -25.83
N ASN A 107 -21.21 -3.88 -26.07
CA ASN A 107 -20.59 -4.74 -27.07
C ASN A 107 -19.20 -5.30 -26.65
N PHE A 108 -18.70 -4.92 -25.47
CA PHE A 108 -17.35 -5.21 -24.96
C PHE A 108 -16.21 -4.75 -25.86
N GLU A 109 -16.45 -3.73 -26.69
CA GLU A 109 -15.40 -3.12 -27.48
C GLU A 109 -14.46 -2.30 -26.59
N ILE A 110 -13.16 -2.52 -26.74
CA ILE A 110 -12.13 -1.71 -26.11
C ILE A 110 -12.03 -0.40 -26.89
N LEU A 111 -12.55 0.68 -26.32
CA LEU A 111 -12.56 2.00 -26.94
C LEU A 111 -11.22 2.70 -26.80
N HIS A 112 -10.49 2.41 -25.72
CA HIS A 112 -9.21 3.01 -25.45
C HIS A 112 -8.37 2.20 -24.46
N THR A 113 -7.05 2.37 -24.51
CA THR A 113 -6.09 1.72 -23.62
C THR A 113 -5.03 2.74 -23.19
N TRP A 114 -4.84 2.86 -21.87
CA TRP A 114 -3.72 3.58 -21.28
C TRP A 114 -2.66 2.58 -20.80
N ASN A 115 -1.48 2.62 -21.39
CA ASN A 115 -0.31 1.83 -20.98
C ASN A 115 0.91 2.77 -20.82
N PRO A 116 1.09 3.40 -19.64
CA PRO A 116 2.17 4.34 -19.41
C PRO A 116 3.53 3.68 -19.15
N ASP A 117 4.61 4.38 -19.50
CA ASP A 117 5.98 4.02 -19.12
C ASP A 117 6.26 4.46 -17.67
N ILE A 118 5.94 3.58 -16.72
CA ILE A 118 6.11 3.81 -15.28
C ILE A 118 7.59 3.96 -14.90
N ASP A 119 8.50 3.23 -15.54
CA ASP A 119 9.94 3.35 -15.30
C ASP A 119 10.44 4.75 -15.64
N LYS A 120 9.97 5.32 -16.76
CA LYS A 120 10.23 6.72 -17.10
C LYS A 120 9.68 7.67 -16.05
N PHE A 121 8.49 7.40 -15.50
CA PHE A 121 7.90 8.23 -14.45
C PHE A 121 8.66 8.15 -13.12
N ASN A 122 9.10 6.96 -12.72
CA ASN A 122 9.86 6.74 -11.50
C ASN A 122 11.21 7.47 -11.53
N LYS A 123 11.89 7.51 -12.68
CA LYS A 123 13.17 8.21 -12.86
C LYS A 123 13.09 9.72 -12.64
N MET A 124 11.89 10.30 -12.70
CA MET A 124 11.67 11.72 -12.41
C MET A 124 11.61 12.03 -10.90
N ILE A 125 11.53 11.00 -10.05
CA ILE A 125 11.47 11.12 -8.60
C ILE A 125 12.81 10.75 -7.97
N LYS A 126 13.22 11.55 -6.98
CA LYS A 126 14.39 11.23 -6.15
C LYS A 126 14.09 9.99 -5.30
N GLN A 127 14.96 8.99 -5.41
CA GLN A 127 14.86 7.71 -4.68
C GLN A 127 15.35 7.87 -3.23
N VAL A 128 14.67 8.70 -2.44
CA VAL A 128 14.98 8.98 -1.04
C VAL A 128 13.76 8.74 -0.17
N ASP A 129 13.99 8.61 1.13
CA ASP A 129 12.92 8.46 2.12
C ASP A 129 11.91 7.39 1.70
N GLU A 130 10.63 7.72 1.67
CA GLU A 130 9.55 6.78 1.39
C GLU A 130 9.50 6.29 -0.06
N PHE A 131 10.21 6.97 -0.97
CA PHE A 131 10.39 6.57 -2.38
C PHE A 131 11.71 5.86 -2.64
N LYS A 132 12.48 5.52 -1.60
CA LYS A 132 13.78 4.84 -1.70
C LYS A 132 13.77 3.56 -2.54
N TYR A 133 12.65 2.84 -2.57
CA TYR A 133 12.52 1.57 -3.29
C TYR A 133 11.56 1.65 -4.49
N LEU A 134 11.16 2.85 -4.93
CA LEU A 134 10.15 3.04 -5.98
C LEU A 134 10.52 2.30 -7.28
N GLU A 135 11.77 2.43 -7.75
CA GLU A 135 12.23 1.72 -8.95
C GLU A 135 12.30 0.18 -8.78
N ARG A 136 12.56 -0.31 -7.56
CA ARG A 136 12.65 -1.75 -7.28
C ARG A 136 11.27 -2.40 -7.19
N ASP A 137 10.36 -1.75 -6.49
CA ASP A 137 9.08 -2.34 -6.08
C ASP A 137 7.93 -1.95 -7.00
N LEU A 138 8.00 -0.80 -7.66
CA LEU A 138 6.91 -0.20 -8.45
C LEU A 138 7.35 0.19 -9.86
N ASN A 139 8.23 -0.61 -10.49
CA ASN A 139 8.57 -0.52 -11.92
C ASN A 139 7.44 -1.05 -12.81
N ASN A 140 7.55 -0.89 -14.14
CA ASN A 140 6.58 -1.39 -15.14
C ASN A 140 6.10 -2.81 -14.84
N ARG A 141 7.03 -3.70 -14.44
CA ARG A 141 6.74 -5.12 -14.20
C ARG A 141 5.92 -5.41 -12.96
N ARG A 142 5.75 -4.45 -12.08
CA ARG A 142 5.08 -4.61 -10.78
C ARG A 142 4.01 -3.57 -10.52
N HIS A 143 3.96 -2.52 -11.33
CA HIS A 143 3.03 -1.42 -11.14
C HIS A 143 1.66 -1.78 -11.69
N MET A 144 0.65 -1.53 -10.87
CA MET A 144 -0.76 -1.60 -11.23
C MET A 144 -1.35 -0.20 -11.14
N LEU A 145 -2.26 0.13 -12.05
CA LEU A 145 -2.95 1.42 -12.06
C LEU A 145 -4.23 1.28 -11.22
N TYR A 146 -4.10 1.29 -9.90
CA TYR A 146 -5.23 1.11 -8.99
C TYR A 146 -6.16 2.33 -8.98
N HIS A 147 -7.43 2.04 -8.67
CA HIS A 147 -8.52 3.02 -8.53
C HIS A 147 -8.53 4.07 -9.65
N PRO A 148 -8.59 3.65 -10.92
CA PRO A 148 -8.54 4.60 -12.02
C PRO A 148 -9.84 5.42 -12.08
N ILE A 149 -9.70 6.72 -12.32
CA ILE A 149 -10.83 7.60 -12.68
C ILE A 149 -10.43 8.50 -13.85
N VAL A 150 -11.38 8.84 -14.72
CA VAL A 150 -11.16 9.77 -15.84
C VAL A 150 -11.76 11.12 -15.48
N ASN A 151 -10.95 12.18 -15.52
CA ASN A 151 -11.43 13.53 -15.25
C ASN A 151 -12.16 14.14 -16.46
N ASN A 152 -12.74 15.32 -16.28
CA ASN A 152 -13.45 16.05 -17.34
C ASN A 152 -12.58 16.46 -18.54
N LYS A 153 -11.24 16.41 -18.43
CA LYS A 153 -10.31 16.66 -19.53
C LYS A 153 -10.00 15.38 -20.34
N GLY A 154 -10.46 14.22 -19.88
CA GLY A 154 -10.14 12.92 -20.46
C GLY A 154 -8.76 12.39 -20.02
N ASP A 155 -8.18 12.97 -18.96
CA ASP A 155 -6.95 12.46 -18.36
C ASP A 155 -7.31 11.36 -17.34
N LEU A 156 -6.52 10.30 -17.33
CA LEU A 156 -6.64 9.19 -16.39
C LEU A 156 -5.84 9.52 -15.13
N ILE A 157 -6.52 9.51 -13.99
CA ILE A 157 -5.94 9.61 -12.66
C ILE A 157 -5.91 8.21 -12.07
N PHE A 158 -4.78 7.83 -11.47
CA PHE A 158 -4.63 6.55 -10.82
C PHE A 158 -3.55 6.64 -9.74
N ASN A 159 -3.57 5.70 -8.82
CA ASN A 159 -2.47 5.44 -7.91
C ASN A 159 -1.98 4.00 -8.03
N ALA A 160 -1.05 3.64 -7.16
CA ALA A 160 -0.71 2.25 -6.86
C ALA A 160 -0.42 2.17 -5.36
N ASP A 161 -0.36 0.96 -4.79
CA ASP A 161 0.00 0.80 -3.38
C ASP A 161 1.39 1.41 -3.11
N LYS A 162 1.43 2.44 -2.26
CA LYS A 162 2.64 3.18 -1.85
C LYS A 162 3.38 3.81 -3.02
N ALA A 163 2.64 4.50 -3.88
CA ALA A 163 3.18 5.19 -5.04
C ALA A 163 2.74 6.67 -5.08
N PRO A 164 3.43 7.51 -5.88
CA PRO A 164 2.91 8.83 -6.23
C PRO A 164 1.53 8.74 -6.91
N LEU A 165 0.65 9.69 -6.66
CA LEU A 165 -0.56 9.88 -7.46
C LEU A 165 -0.16 10.40 -8.84
N ARG A 166 -0.74 9.84 -9.89
CA ARG A 166 -0.40 10.19 -11.27
C ARG A 166 -1.62 10.53 -12.09
N MET A 167 -1.42 11.48 -12.99
CA MET A 167 -2.35 11.84 -14.03
C MET A 167 -1.68 11.68 -15.39
N ILE A 168 -2.30 10.97 -16.32
CA ILE A 168 -1.81 10.78 -17.69
C ILE A 168 -2.89 11.15 -18.70
N ASN A 169 -2.47 11.69 -19.84
CA ASN A 169 -3.41 11.99 -20.92
C ASN A 169 -3.78 10.75 -21.74
N ARG A 170 -4.68 10.91 -22.71
CA ARG A 170 -5.10 9.88 -23.67
C ARG A 170 -3.95 9.20 -24.45
N CYS A 171 -2.76 9.78 -24.49
CA CYS A 171 -1.59 9.15 -25.13
C CYS A 171 -0.68 8.44 -24.11
N SER A 172 -1.15 8.21 -22.88
CA SER A 172 -0.37 7.67 -21.76
C SER A 172 0.85 8.50 -21.36
N ASN A 173 0.88 9.79 -21.72
CA ASN A 173 1.95 10.70 -21.31
C ASN A 173 1.60 11.34 -19.96
N LEU A 174 2.60 11.48 -19.09
CA LEU A 174 2.45 12.15 -17.80
C LEU A 174 1.98 13.60 -17.97
N VAL A 175 0.89 13.93 -17.30
CA VAL A 175 0.34 15.29 -17.16
C VAL A 175 0.81 15.90 -15.85
N SER A 176 0.56 15.20 -14.75
CA SER A 176 1.03 15.60 -13.42
C SER A 176 1.37 14.38 -12.56
N GLN A 177 2.21 14.59 -11.56
CA GLN A 177 2.65 13.58 -10.61
C GLN A 177 2.80 14.23 -9.25
N ASN A 178 2.00 13.80 -8.28
CA ASN A 178 2.14 14.23 -6.91
C ASN A 178 2.95 13.18 -6.13
N ASN A 179 4.13 13.58 -5.66
CA ASN A 179 5.06 12.76 -4.90
C ASN A 179 5.36 13.37 -3.53
N HIS A 180 4.37 14.06 -2.95
CA HIS A 180 4.46 14.59 -1.58
C HIS A 180 4.52 13.47 -0.55
N ASP A 181 3.64 12.47 -0.69
CA ASP A 181 3.57 11.26 0.14
C ASP A 181 3.27 10.03 -0.72
N ASN A 182 3.36 8.85 -0.12
CA ASN A 182 2.86 7.60 -0.70
C ASN A 182 1.32 7.55 -0.68
N PHE A 183 0.71 7.59 -1.87
CA PHE A 183 -0.74 7.41 -2.03
C PHE A 183 -1.12 5.93 -1.99
N HIS A 184 -2.34 5.66 -1.53
CA HIS A 184 -2.93 4.33 -1.50
C HIS A 184 -4.47 4.43 -1.47
N HIS A 185 -5.14 3.36 -1.90
CA HIS A 185 -6.60 3.24 -1.91
C HIS A 185 -7.36 4.36 -2.65
N SER A 186 -8.61 4.65 -2.34
CA SER A 186 -9.53 5.16 -3.37
C SER A 186 -9.12 6.52 -3.95
N VAL A 187 -9.58 6.76 -5.18
CA VAL A 187 -9.42 8.02 -5.90
C VAL A 187 -10.80 8.47 -6.31
N GLU A 188 -11.37 9.35 -5.50
CA GLU A 188 -12.69 9.92 -5.72
C GLU A 188 -12.59 11.36 -6.21
N THR A 189 -13.67 11.87 -6.80
CA THR A 189 -13.74 13.28 -7.22
C THR A 189 -15.00 13.96 -6.72
N ASP A 190 -14.86 15.19 -6.21
CA ASP A 190 -16.00 16.04 -5.89
C ASP A 190 -16.56 16.76 -7.14
N ASN A 191 -17.74 17.36 -7.02
CA ASN A 191 -18.42 18.12 -8.09
C ASN A 191 -17.62 19.31 -8.62
N SER A 192 -16.53 19.74 -7.96
CA SER A 192 -15.63 20.78 -8.45
C SER A 192 -14.42 20.20 -9.19
N GLY A 193 -14.35 18.87 -9.33
CA GLY A 193 -13.25 18.13 -9.93
C GLY A 193 -12.03 18.00 -9.02
N ASN A 194 -12.14 18.33 -7.73
CA ASN A 194 -11.06 18.06 -6.79
C ASN A 194 -10.98 16.57 -6.52
N ILE A 195 -9.76 16.08 -6.33
CA ILE A 195 -9.48 14.66 -6.08
C ILE A 195 -9.44 14.44 -4.57
N TRP A 196 -10.12 13.41 -4.09
CA TRP A 196 -10.06 12.94 -2.72
C TRP A 196 -9.45 11.54 -2.69
N THR A 197 -8.47 11.34 -1.84
CA THR A 197 -7.73 10.07 -1.75
C THR A 197 -7.01 9.97 -0.41
N SER A 198 -6.26 8.89 -0.20
CA SER A 198 -5.47 8.65 1.00
C SER A 198 -3.98 8.55 0.74
N THR A 199 -3.21 8.96 1.74
CA THR A 199 -1.74 8.84 1.78
C THR A 199 -1.28 8.19 3.08
N HIS A 200 -0.02 7.77 3.11
CA HIS A 200 0.73 7.53 4.34
C HIS A 200 1.66 8.72 4.56
N MET A 201 1.33 9.59 5.51
CA MET A 201 2.07 10.82 5.77
C MET A 201 3.51 10.54 6.25
N TYR A 202 4.49 11.13 5.58
CA TYR A 202 5.90 11.07 5.94
C TYR A 202 6.59 12.45 5.90
N PRO A 203 7.33 12.85 6.96
CA PRO A 203 7.46 12.16 8.24
C PRO A 203 6.14 12.05 9.01
N GLN A 204 5.98 10.99 9.81
CA GLN A 204 4.73 10.77 10.54
C GLN A 204 4.39 11.95 11.46
N SER A 205 3.10 12.27 11.49
CA SER A 205 2.49 13.37 12.24
C SER A 205 2.63 13.19 13.76
N LEU A 206 2.60 11.94 14.24
CA LEU A 206 2.82 11.61 15.64
C LEU A 206 4.32 11.68 16.00
N SER A 207 4.63 12.00 17.25
CA SER A 207 6.04 12.18 17.68
C SER A 207 6.91 10.93 17.47
N LYS A 208 8.21 11.13 17.18
CA LYS A 208 9.20 10.02 17.04
C LYS A 208 9.21 9.05 18.23
N LYS A 209 8.92 9.53 19.45
CA LYS A 209 8.86 8.68 20.65
C LYS A 209 7.69 7.69 20.60
N ARG A 210 6.57 8.08 19.97
CA ARG A 210 5.38 7.24 19.85
C ARG A 210 5.52 6.21 18.72
N VAL A 211 5.99 6.63 17.56
CA VAL A 211 5.86 5.83 16.32
C VAL A 211 7.18 5.62 15.55
N GLY A 212 8.30 6.14 16.05
CA GLY A 212 9.55 6.11 15.31
C GLY A 212 9.55 7.05 14.09
N ARG A 213 10.49 6.82 13.16
CA ARG A 213 10.64 7.61 11.92
C ARG A 213 11.10 6.74 10.73
N ASN A 214 10.95 5.43 10.85
CA ASN A 214 11.21 4.57 9.70
C ASN A 214 10.13 4.81 8.66
N ILE A 215 10.47 4.63 7.39
CA ILE A 215 9.48 4.54 6.31
C ILE A 215 8.69 3.25 6.43
N VAL A 216 7.50 3.20 5.85
CA VAL A 216 6.61 2.04 5.85
C VAL A 216 7.33 0.75 5.42
N GLN A 217 8.11 0.81 4.34
CA GLN A 217 8.85 -0.31 3.77
C GLN A 217 9.98 -0.83 4.69
N GLU A 218 10.33 -0.08 5.74
CA GLU A 218 11.35 -0.42 6.75
C GLU A 218 10.72 -0.63 8.14
N GLY A 219 9.44 -1.01 8.19
CA GLY A 219 8.70 -1.26 9.43
C GLY A 219 8.31 0.01 10.16
N GLY A 220 8.13 1.11 9.43
CA GLY A 220 7.58 2.36 9.94
C GLY A 220 6.09 2.28 10.21
N TYR A 221 5.61 3.22 11.02
CA TYR A 221 4.18 3.42 11.25
C TYR A 221 3.51 4.02 10.01
N PHE A 222 2.35 3.46 9.66
CA PHE A 222 1.48 3.88 8.57
C PHE A 222 0.58 4.99 9.12
N ASP A 223 1.04 6.23 9.02
CA ASP A 223 0.27 7.39 9.45
C ASP A 223 -0.69 7.80 8.34
N ASP A 224 -1.81 7.09 8.26
CA ASP A 224 -2.81 7.36 7.23
C ASP A 224 -3.35 8.79 7.32
N ALA A 225 -3.48 9.41 6.15
CA ALA A 225 -4.06 10.73 6.01
C ALA A 225 -5.06 10.77 4.86
N ILE A 226 -6.07 11.62 5.00
CA ILE A 226 -6.90 12.04 3.86
C ILE A 226 -6.22 13.22 3.18
N VAL A 227 -6.33 13.27 1.85
CA VAL A 227 -5.79 14.35 1.03
C VAL A 227 -6.85 14.82 0.06
N LYS A 228 -7.03 16.14 -0.02
CA LYS A 228 -7.76 16.81 -1.08
C LYS A 228 -6.76 17.44 -2.03
N LEU A 229 -6.83 17.12 -3.32
CA LEU A 229 -6.05 17.75 -4.37
C LEU A 229 -6.93 18.56 -5.31
N SER A 230 -6.36 19.60 -5.91
CA SER A 230 -6.97 20.33 -7.01
C SER A 230 -7.15 19.42 -8.23
N PRO A 231 -7.97 19.84 -9.23
CA PRO A 231 -8.09 19.11 -10.49
C PRO A 231 -6.77 18.95 -11.26
N ASP A 232 -5.72 19.71 -10.91
CA ASP A 232 -4.39 19.63 -11.54
C ASP A 232 -3.39 18.79 -10.71
N GLY A 233 -3.80 18.32 -9.51
CA GLY A 233 -2.99 17.46 -8.64
C GLY A 233 -2.20 18.18 -7.53
N GLU A 234 -2.52 19.44 -7.24
CA GLU A 234 -1.91 20.20 -6.15
C GLU A 234 -2.63 19.95 -4.82
N ILE A 235 -1.91 19.75 -3.73
CA ILE A 235 -2.52 19.52 -2.41
C ILE A 235 -3.23 20.80 -1.92
N LEU A 236 -4.52 20.67 -1.63
CA LEU A 236 -5.36 21.73 -1.06
C LEU A 236 -5.60 21.54 0.43
N TYR A 237 -5.65 20.29 0.88
CA TYR A 237 -5.86 19.91 2.28
C TYR A 237 -5.27 18.53 2.53
N GLU A 238 -4.73 18.31 3.73
CA GLU A 238 -4.20 17.04 4.18
C GLU A 238 -4.37 16.91 5.69
N LYS A 239 -4.83 15.74 6.17
CA LYS A 239 -5.05 15.50 7.60
C LYS A 239 -4.75 14.05 7.97
N SER A 240 -3.84 13.87 8.93
CA SER A 240 -3.60 12.56 9.56
C SER A 240 -4.84 12.10 10.32
N ILE A 241 -5.28 10.86 10.03
CA ILE A 241 -6.36 10.19 10.77
C ILE A 241 -5.91 9.85 12.18
N SER A 242 -4.63 9.57 12.40
CA SER A 242 -4.08 9.36 13.74
C SER A 242 -4.29 10.60 14.61
N GLN A 243 -3.94 11.79 14.11
CA GLN A 243 -4.17 13.05 14.81
C GLN A 243 -5.67 13.33 14.97
N LEU A 244 -6.45 13.14 13.91
CA LEU A 244 -7.89 13.35 13.93
C LEU A 244 -8.57 12.53 15.04
N LEU A 245 -8.23 11.24 15.15
CA LEU A 245 -8.77 10.37 16.19
C LEU A 245 -8.35 10.83 17.59
N ILE A 246 -7.12 11.31 17.79
CA ILE A 246 -6.68 11.83 19.09
C ILE A 246 -7.47 13.11 19.45
N GLU A 247 -7.59 14.03 18.52
CA GLU A 247 -8.28 15.32 18.70
C GLU A 247 -9.78 15.14 18.96
N ASN A 248 -10.38 14.08 18.41
CA ASN A 248 -11.78 13.72 18.63
C ASN A 248 -11.97 12.70 19.78
N GLY A 249 -10.98 12.52 20.67
CA GLY A 249 -11.10 11.70 21.88
C GLY A 249 -11.15 10.18 21.66
N MET A 250 -10.71 9.72 20.48
CA MET A 250 -10.71 8.33 20.04
C MET A 250 -9.31 7.68 20.02
N GLU A 251 -8.33 8.22 20.76
CA GLU A 251 -6.93 7.72 20.81
C GLU A 251 -6.83 6.22 21.14
N ILE A 252 -7.79 5.66 21.88
CA ILE A 252 -7.85 4.23 22.21
C ILE A 252 -7.89 3.33 20.96
N ARG A 253 -8.41 3.84 19.83
CA ARG A 253 -8.46 3.13 18.54
C ARG A 253 -7.07 2.90 17.94
N LEU A 254 -6.09 3.76 18.26
CA LEU A 254 -4.70 3.62 17.82
C LEU A 254 -3.90 2.64 18.68
N SER A 255 -4.42 2.30 19.85
CA SER A 255 -3.74 1.45 20.84
C SER A 255 -4.09 -0.03 20.65
N MET A 256 -4.37 -0.48 19.42
CA MET A 256 -4.65 -1.89 19.14
C MET A 256 -3.41 -2.74 19.39
N VAL A 257 -3.33 -3.26 20.60
CA VAL A 257 -2.34 -4.23 21.04
C VAL A 257 -2.87 -5.60 20.60
N GLY A 258 -2.33 -6.13 19.50
CA GLY A 258 -2.69 -7.47 19.01
C GLY A 258 -2.38 -8.56 20.03
N THR A 259 -2.70 -9.82 19.71
CA THR A 259 -2.51 -10.97 20.63
C THR A 259 -1.08 -11.14 21.16
N ASN A 260 -0.08 -10.61 20.45
CA ASN A 260 1.33 -10.69 20.81
C ASN A 260 1.83 -9.50 21.66
N HIS A 261 0.93 -8.60 22.04
CA HIS A 261 1.25 -7.32 22.65
C HIS A 261 2.23 -6.44 21.86
N GLU A 262 2.27 -6.63 20.55
CA GLU A 262 3.09 -5.85 19.63
C GLU A 262 2.38 -4.56 19.22
N PHE A 263 3.17 -3.52 18.99
CA PHE A 263 2.67 -2.25 18.48
C PHE A 263 2.22 -2.43 17.02
N GLN A 264 0.94 -2.19 16.75
CA GLN A 264 0.41 -2.27 15.40
C GLN A 264 0.90 -1.08 14.56
N LEU A 265 1.58 -1.38 13.46
CA LEU A 265 2.15 -0.36 12.57
C LEU A 265 1.11 0.28 11.66
N ASP A 266 0.02 -0.45 11.37
CA ASP A 266 -1.07 0.02 10.53
C ASP A 266 -2.43 -0.21 11.24
N PRO A 267 -2.79 0.64 12.21
CA PRO A 267 -4.02 0.45 12.97
C PRO A 267 -5.26 0.96 12.23
N ILE A 268 -5.13 1.85 11.25
CA ILE A 268 -6.27 2.57 10.67
C ILE A 268 -6.69 1.96 9.33
N HIS A 269 -5.76 1.92 8.38
CA HIS A 269 -5.94 1.51 7.00
C HIS A 269 -7.18 2.12 6.33
N ILE A 270 -7.04 3.35 5.83
CA ILE A 270 -8.08 3.99 5.01
C ILE A 270 -8.26 3.17 3.72
N ASN A 271 -9.50 2.77 3.47
CA ASN A 271 -9.88 2.07 2.25
C ASN A 271 -10.58 2.98 1.24
N ASP A 272 -11.30 4.00 1.74
CA ASP A 272 -12.07 4.89 0.89
C ASP A 272 -12.28 6.28 1.54
N VAL A 273 -12.35 7.32 0.70
CA VAL A 273 -12.52 8.74 1.03
C VAL A 273 -13.57 9.35 0.09
N GLN A 274 -14.84 9.12 0.41
CA GLN A 274 -15.99 9.53 -0.41
C GLN A 274 -16.43 10.98 -0.09
N PRO A 275 -16.29 11.94 -1.02
CA PRO A 275 -16.75 13.31 -0.81
C PRO A 275 -18.27 13.43 -0.84
N VAL A 276 -18.80 14.30 0.01
CA VAL A 276 -20.22 14.67 0.03
C VAL A 276 -20.44 15.90 -0.86
N ASP A 277 -21.27 15.73 -1.87
CA ASP A 277 -21.41 16.69 -2.97
C ASP A 277 -22.61 17.65 -2.87
N ALA A 278 -23.52 17.38 -1.93
CA ALA A 278 -24.72 18.17 -1.68
C ALA A 278 -25.07 18.18 -0.18
N ASP A 279 -25.73 19.25 0.26
CA ASP A 279 -26.27 19.31 1.62
C ASP A 279 -27.38 18.26 1.81
N GLY A 280 -27.40 17.65 2.99
CA GLY A 280 -28.40 16.66 3.39
C GLY A 280 -28.90 16.91 4.81
N LEU A 281 -29.71 15.99 5.32
CA LEU A 281 -30.21 16.07 6.69
C LEU A 281 -29.10 15.87 7.73
N TYR A 282 -28.10 15.04 7.41
CA TYR A 282 -27.05 14.59 8.34
C TYR A 282 -25.65 15.15 8.03
N TRP A 283 -25.47 15.72 6.84
CA TRP A 283 -24.18 16.20 6.34
C TRP A 283 -24.34 17.51 5.57
N GLN A 284 -23.21 18.18 5.38
CA GLN A 284 -23.10 19.37 4.54
C GLN A 284 -22.22 19.06 3.34
N LYS A 285 -22.42 19.79 2.25
CA LYS A 285 -21.53 19.75 1.10
C LYS A 285 -20.09 20.05 1.56
N GLY A 286 -19.17 19.16 1.20
CA GLY A 286 -17.76 19.24 1.59
C GLY A 286 -17.39 18.45 2.86
N ASP A 287 -18.37 17.85 3.54
CA ASP A 287 -18.10 16.73 4.46
C ASP A 287 -17.60 15.52 3.65
N VAL A 288 -17.00 14.54 4.34
CA VAL A 288 -16.37 13.38 3.70
C VAL A 288 -16.67 12.12 4.52
N PHE A 289 -17.17 11.08 3.88
CA PHE A 289 -17.22 9.75 4.48
C PHE A 289 -15.87 9.06 4.30
N ILE A 290 -15.37 8.45 5.37
CA ILE A 290 -14.07 7.79 5.36
C ILE A 290 -14.24 6.36 5.87
N SER A 291 -13.85 5.40 5.04
CA SER A 291 -13.85 3.99 5.38
C SER A 291 -12.52 3.60 6.02
N LEU A 292 -12.54 3.26 7.31
CA LEU A 292 -11.37 2.81 8.08
C LEU A 292 -11.42 1.28 8.21
N GLY A 293 -10.69 0.60 7.33
CA GLY A 293 -10.74 -0.85 7.17
C GLY A 293 -10.28 -1.61 8.41
N HIS A 294 -9.10 -1.30 8.94
CA HIS A 294 -8.58 -1.99 10.13
C HIS A 294 -9.34 -1.65 11.42
N GLN A 295 -10.10 -0.56 11.40
CA GLN A 295 -11.00 -0.20 12.51
C GLN A 295 -12.41 -0.78 12.36
N SER A 296 -12.74 -1.37 11.20
CA SER A 296 -14.11 -1.79 10.86
C SER A 296 -15.11 -0.67 11.18
N MET A 297 -14.80 0.54 10.71
CA MET A 297 -15.51 1.76 11.06
C MET A 297 -15.61 2.70 9.87
N ILE A 298 -16.78 3.27 9.67
CA ILE A 298 -17.00 4.41 8.77
C ILE A 298 -17.17 5.65 9.65
N ILE A 299 -16.54 6.75 9.27
CA ILE A 299 -16.73 8.05 9.91
C ILE A 299 -17.22 9.08 8.90
N LEU A 300 -18.06 10.00 9.35
CA LEU A 300 -18.36 11.22 8.62
C LEU A 300 -17.54 12.34 9.24
N PHE A 301 -16.64 12.90 8.44
CA PHE A 301 -15.67 13.91 8.84
C PHE A 301 -16.00 15.26 8.19
N ARG A 302 -15.89 16.34 8.96
CA ARG A 302 -16.03 17.72 8.48
C ARG A 302 -14.68 18.43 8.43
N PRO A 303 -14.05 18.57 7.25
CA PRO A 303 -12.75 19.24 7.12
C PRO A 303 -12.71 20.70 7.62
N SER A 304 -13.83 21.41 7.54
CA SER A 304 -13.88 22.84 7.92
C SER A 304 -13.79 23.08 9.43
N THR A 305 -14.15 22.09 10.25
CA THR A 305 -14.07 22.15 11.73
C THR A 305 -13.12 21.11 12.32
N GLU A 306 -12.63 20.17 11.50
CA GLU A 306 -11.83 19.02 11.88
C GLU A 306 -12.52 18.07 12.88
N GLU A 307 -13.85 17.98 12.79
CA GLU A 307 -14.69 17.17 13.68
C GLU A 307 -15.19 15.89 13.00
N ILE A 308 -15.20 14.80 13.76
CA ILE A 308 -15.94 13.58 13.41
C ILE A 308 -17.39 13.79 13.86
N ILE A 309 -18.29 14.04 12.90
CA ILE A 309 -19.68 14.39 13.20
C ILE A 309 -20.58 13.16 13.37
N TRP A 310 -20.17 12.02 12.81
CA TRP A 310 -20.87 10.75 12.96
C TRP A 310 -19.92 9.56 12.73
N LYS A 311 -20.27 8.40 13.27
CA LYS A 311 -19.55 7.14 13.04
C LYS A 311 -20.48 5.93 13.01
N PHE A 312 -20.07 4.92 12.26
CA PHE A 312 -20.69 3.61 12.20
C PHE A 312 -19.64 2.52 12.32
N ASP A 313 -19.72 1.74 13.39
CA ASP A 313 -18.73 0.71 13.76
C ASP A 313 -19.41 -0.59 14.22
N THR A 314 -20.63 -0.84 13.74
CA THR A 314 -21.40 -2.04 14.07
C THR A 314 -21.78 -2.78 12.78
N HIS A 315 -21.75 -4.12 12.83
CA HIS A 315 -22.16 -5.00 11.71
C HIS A 315 -21.32 -4.88 10.41
N ILE A 316 -20.20 -4.18 10.45
CA ILE A 316 -19.23 -4.12 9.35
C ILE A 316 -17.91 -4.73 9.80
N PHE A 317 -17.12 -5.19 8.83
CA PHE A 317 -15.82 -5.80 9.09
C PHE A 317 -14.91 -5.56 7.90
N HIS A 318 -13.80 -4.86 8.11
CA HIS A 318 -12.80 -4.57 7.06
C HIS A 318 -13.43 -4.14 5.74
N GLN A 319 -14.42 -3.24 5.81
CA GLN A 319 -15.12 -2.72 4.63
C GLN A 319 -14.16 -1.89 3.78
N HIS A 320 -14.27 -2.00 2.45
CA HIS A 320 -13.32 -1.39 1.51
C HIS A 320 -13.86 -0.15 0.79
N ASP A 321 -15.11 0.21 1.04
CA ASP A 321 -15.81 1.21 0.24
C ASP A 321 -16.97 1.83 1.03
N VAL A 322 -17.36 3.07 0.69
CA VAL A 322 -18.57 3.73 1.18
C VAL A 322 -19.19 4.63 0.11
N ASP A 323 -20.29 4.18 -0.47
CA ASP A 323 -21.09 4.99 -1.41
C ASP A 323 -22.20 5.78 -0.72
N ILE A 324 -22.44 7.02 -1.17
CA ILE A 324 -23.58 7.83 -0.73
C ILE A 324 -24.75 7.64 -1.72
N ILE A 325 -25.75 6.84 -1.33
CA ILE A 325 -26.94 6.62 -2.17
C ILE A 325 -28.03 7.66 -1.88
N ASN A 326 -28.34 7.89 -0.60
CA ASN A 326 -29.29 8.90 -0.11
C ASN A 326 -29.15 9.08 1.42
N ASP A 327 -30.01 9.89 2.03
CA ASP A 327 -29.98 10.22 3.47
C ASP A 327 -30.38 9.09 4.42
N HIS A 328 -30.75 7.91 3.93
CA HIS A 328 -31.26 6.81 4.74
C HIS A 328 -30.72 5.42 4.35
N GLN A 329 -29.75 5.34 3.44
CA GLN A 329 -29.14 4.09 2.97
C GLN A 329 -27.63 4.13 3.10
#